data_AF-Q2KNV7-F1
#
_entry.id   AF-Q2KNV7-F1
#
_cell.length_a   1.000
_cell.length_b   1.000
_cell.length_c   1.000
_cell.angle_alpha   90.00
_cell.angle_beta   90.00
_cell.angle_gamma   90.00
#
_symmetry.space_group_name_H-M   'P 1'
#
loop_
_entity.id
_entity.type
_entity.pdbx_description
1 polymer ?
#
loop_
_entity_poly.entity_id
_entity_poly.type
_entity_poly.pdbx_seq_one_letter_code
_entity_poly.pdbx_strand_id
1 'polypeptide(L)'
;SYLRLWALSLAHQQLSFVFFEQTILNSLKRNSFMSVLINLILFSQLFSILTIAVILCMDTLECFLHSLRLQWVEFQNKFYKGDGIPFKPFNIKKLLNENE
;
A
#
# COMPACT_ATOMS: atom_id res chain seq x y z
N SER A 1 4.70 -8.63 -16.90
CA SER A 1 6.04 -9.20 -16.63
C SER A 1 6.43 -9.05 -15.17
N TYR A 2 6.75 -10.16 -14.50
CA TYR A 2 7.00 -10.28 -13.06
C TYR A 2 8.18 -9.44 -12.54
N LEU A 3 9.14 -9.06 -13.38
CA LEU A 3 10.26 -8.19 -13.02
C LEU A 3 9.82 -6.84 -12.43
N ARG A 4 8.61 -6.38 -12.76
CA ARG A 4 8.02 -5.16 -12.19
C ARG A 4 7.88 -5.23 -10.66
N LEU A 5 7.52 -6.40 -10.12
CA LEU A 5 7.37 -6.58 -8.68
C LEU A 5 8.72 -6.41 -7.97
N TRP A 6 9.79 -6.93 -8.58
CA TRP A 6 11.13 -6.76 -8.05
C TRP A 6 11.58 -5.29 -8.07
N ALA A 7 11.37 -4.59 -9.18
CA ALA A 7 11.69 -3.17 -9.28
C ALA A 7 10.93 -2.31 -8.26
N LEU A 8 9.64 -2.59 -8.06
CA LEU A 8 8.82 -1.89 -7.08
C LEU A 8 9.29 -2.17 -5.64
N SER A 9 9.66 -3.42 -5.32
CA SER A 9 10.23 -3.78 -4.04
C SER A 9 11.56 -3.05 -3.77
N LEU A 10 12.41 -2.90 -4.79
CA LEU A 10 13.69 -2.18 -4.66
C LEU A 10 13.45 -0.69 -4.42
N ALA A 11 12.51 -0.08 -5.15
CA ALA A 11 12.14 1.33 -4.96
C ALA A 11 11.59 1.58 -3.55
N HIS A 12 10.68 0.73 -3.07
CA HIS A 12 10.09 0.83 -1.74
C HIS A 12 11.14 0.69 -0.63
N GLN A 13 12.09 -0.23 -0.79
CA GLN A 13 13.22 -0.38 0.15
C GLN A 13 14.07 0.89 0.21
N GLN A 14 14.44 1.44 -0.96
CA GLN A 14 15.28 2.64 -1.02
C GLN A 14 14.56 3.88 -0.45
N LEU A 15 13.27 4.04 -0.75
CA LEU A 15 12.44 5.13 -0.24
C LEU A 15 12.33 5.07 1.29
N SER A 16 12.10 3.89 1.86
CA SER A 16 12.04 3.67 3.30
C SER A 16 13.38 4.00 3.99
N PHE A 17 14.50 3.60 3.38
CA PHE A 17 15.83 3.90 3.89
C PHE A 17 16.09 5.42 3.91
N VAL A 18 15.79 6.13 2.81
CA VAL A 18 15.98 7.59 2.73
C VAL A 18 15.10 8.32 3.75
N PHE A 19 13.85 7.92 3.95
CA PHE A 19 13.01 8.55 4.96
C PHE A 19 13.51 8.33 6.38
N PHE A 20 14.04 7.15 6.69
CA PHE A 20 14.65 6.88 8.00
C PHE A 20 15.92 7.71 8.22
N GLU A 21 16.79 7.80 7.21
CA GLU A 21 18.00 8.63 7.28
C GLU A 21 17.68 10.12 7.50
N GLN A 22 16.72 10.65 6.74
CA GLN A 22 16.39 12.08 6.77
C GLN A 22 15.65 12.52 8.03
N THR A 23 14.91 11.62 8.68
CA THR A 23 14.13 11.96 9.88
C THR A 23 14.84 11.57 11.18
N ILE A 24 14.98 10.27 11.44
CA ILE A 24 15.49 9.74 12.72
C ILE A 24 16.99 9.99 12.87
N LEU A 25 17.77 9.66 11.84
CA LEU A 25 19.23 9.82 11.87
C LEU A 25 19.63 11.30 11.96
N ASN A 26 18.90 12.19 11.28
CA ASN A 26 19.12 13.63 11.39
C ASN A 26 18.77 14.16 12.79
N SER A 27 17.73 13.63 13.43
CA SER A 27 17.34 14.01 14.80
C SER A 27 18.41 13.68 15.86
N LEU A 28 19.32 12.73 15.58
CA LEU A 28 20.35 12.29 16.52
C LEU A 28 21.65 13.10 16.46
N LYS A 29 21.87 13.93 15.43
CA LYS A 29 23.14 14.65 15.20
C LYS A 29 23.41 15.83 16.15
N ARG A 30 22.58 16.08 17.18
CA ARG A 30 22.69 17.25 18.07
C ARG A 30 23.46 16.91 19.35
N ASN A 31 24.30 17.83 19.85
CA ASN A 31 25.23 17.56 20.95
C ASN A 31 24.59 17.56 22.36
N SER A 32 23.43 18.19 22.56
CA SER A 32 22.82 18.31 23.89
C SER A 32 21.75 17.23 24.11
N PHE A 33 21.90 16.41 25.15
CA PHE A 33 20.99 15.30 25.48
C PHE A 33 19.52 15.71 25.52
N MET A 34 19.20 16.83 26.17
CA MET A 34 17.82 17.34 26.25
C MET A 34 17.27 17.78 24.88
N SER A 35 18.13 18.35 24.02
CA SER A 35 17.72 18.75 22.67
C SER A 35 17.50 17.53 21.78
N VAL A 36 18.27 16.45 21.96
CA VAL A 36 18.07 15.19 21.22
C VAL A 36 16.72 14.57 21.57
N LEU A 37 16.37 14.52 22.86
CA LEU A 37 15.11 13.91 23.31
C LEU A 37 13.87 14.61 22.72
N ILE A 38 13.85 15.95 22.80
CA ILE A 38 12.73 16.76 22.28
C ILE A 38 12.59 16.59 20.76
N ASN A 39 13.71 16.66 20.02
CA ASN A 39 13.68 16.49 18.57
C ASN A 39 13.27 15.07 18.18
N LEU A 40 13.72 14.05 18.92
CA LEU A 40 13.37 12.65 18.63
C LEU A 40 11.86 12.45 18.69
N ILE A 41 11.19 13.03 19.69
CA ILE A 41 9.73 12.93 19.83
C ILE A 41 9.01 13.63 18.68
N LEU A 42 9.44 14.84 18.32
CA LEU A 42 8.83 15.61 17.22
C LEU A 42 9.06 14.95 15.85
N PHE A 43 10.29 14.56 15.54
CA PHE A 43 10.64 13.91 14.28
C PHE A 43 10.09 12.49 14.17
N SER A 44 9.96 11.76 15.28
CA SER A 44 9.31 10.44 15.30
C SER A 44 7.83 10.54 14.94
N GLN A 45 7.12 11.54 15.49
CA GLN A 45 5.72 11.76 15.13
C GLN A 45 5.57 12.10 13.64
N LEU A 46 6.45 12.95 13.11
CA LEU A 46 6.47 13.30 11.69
C LEU A 46 6.81 12.09 10.82
N PHE A 47 7.78 11.27 11.22
CA PHE A 47 8.15 10.04 10.52
C PHE A 47 6.99 9.04 10.48
N SER A 48 6.27 8.88 11.60
CA SER A 48 5.10 8.00 11.69
C SER A 48 4.01 8.41 10.69
N ILE A 49 3.66 9.70 10.66
CA ILE A 49 2.66 10.23 9.73
C ILE A 49 3.09 10.03 8.28
N LEU A 50 4.35 10.33 7.96
CA LEU A 50 4.89 10.20 6.61
C LEU A 50 4.89 8.74 6.14
N THR A 51 5.27 7.82 7.02
CA THR A 51 5.28 6.37 6.74
C THR A 51 3.87 5.84 6.52
N ILE A 52 2.89 6.27 7.34
CA ILE A 52 1.50 5.84 7.16
C ILE A 52 0.92 6.40 5.85
N ALA A 53 1.12 7.70 5.58
CA ALA A 53 0.52 8.33 4.41
C ALA A 53 1.15 7.87 3.09
N VAL A 54 2.48 7.84 3.00
CA VAL A 54 3.20 7.58 1.75
C VAL A 54 3.47 6.08 1.60
N ILE A 55 4.23 5.50 2.51
CA ILE A 55 4.67 4.09 2.41
C ILE A 55 3.49 3.13 2.57
N LEU A 56 2.60 3.36 3.54
CA LEU A 56 1.50 2.43 3.80
C LEU A 56 0.30 2.66 2.87
N CYS A 57 -0.18 3.89 2.67
CA CYS A 57 -1.37 4.10 1.84
C CYS A 57 -1.06 4.14 0.34
N MET A 58 -0.06 4.90 -0.09
CA MET A 58 0.19 5.12 -1.52
C MET A 58 0.90 3.90 -2.15
N ASP A 59 2.06 3.51 -1.63
CA ASP A 59 2.87 2.44 -2.25
C ASP A 59 2.19 1.07 -2.20
N THR A 60 1.44 0.75 -1.12
CA THR A 60 0.76 -0.55 -1.05
C THR A 60 -0.40 -0.66 -2.02
N LEU A 61 -1.08 0.46 -2.31
CA LEU A 61 -2.16 0.50 -3.30
C LEU A 61 -1.61 0.30 -4.72
N GLU A 62 -0.44 0.87 -5.02
CA GLU A 62 0.27 0.63 -6.28
C GLU A 62 0.68 -0.85 -6.42
N CYS A 63 1.24 -1.44 -5.35
CA CYS A 63 1.57 -2.87 -5.31
C CYS A 63 0.34 -3.76 -5.51
N PHE A 64 -0.78 -3.40 -4.89
CA PHE A 64 -2.05 -4.13 -5.00
C PHE A 64 -2.57 -4.13 -6.44
N LEU A 65 -2.63 -2.97 -7.10
CA LEU A 65 -3.08 -2.86 -8.48
C LEU A 65 -2.14 -3.58 -9.46
N HIS A 66 -0.83 -3.53 -9.24
CA HIS A 66 0.13 -4.28 -10.04
C HIS A 66 -0.06 -5.79 -9.88
N SER A 67 -0.33 -6.27 -8.67
CA SER A 67 -0.63 -7.67 -8.40
C SER A 67 -1.96 -8.10 -9.04
N LEU A 68 -3.01 -7.26 -8.93
CA LEU A 68 -4.30 -7.51 -9.57
C LEU A 68 -4.16 -7.60 -11.10
N ARG A 69 -3.35 -6.74 -11.71
CA ARG A 69 -3.07 -6.81 -13.15
C ARG A 69 -2.40 -8.12 -13.52
N LEU A 70 -1.41 -8.56 -12.75
CA LEU A 70 -0.73 -9.84 -12.95
C LEU A 70 -1.71 -11.01 -12.84
N GLN A 71 -2.63 -10.96 -11.87
CA GLN A 71 -3.69 -11.94 -11.73
C GLN A 71 -4.58 -11.97 -12.98
N TRP A 72 -5.04 -10.81 -13.43
CA TRP A 72 -5.99 -10.73 -14.53
C TRP A 72 -5.36 -11.03 -15.89
N VAL A 73 -4.22 -10.45 -16.22
CA VAL A 73 -3.65 -10.56 -17.57
C VAL A 73 -2.69 -11.74 -17.69
N GLU A 74 -1.82 -11.95 -16.72
CA GLU A 74 -0.79 -12.99 -16.79
C GLU A 74 -1.29 -14.37 -16.29
N PHE A 75 -2.22 -14.43 -15.33
CA PHE A 75 -2.77 -15.69 -14.80
C PHE A 75 -4.10 -16.11 -15.45
N GLN A 76 -5.12 -15.24 -15.52
CA GLN A 76 -6.43 -15.65 -16.06
C GLN A 76 -6.38 -15.99 -17.56
N ASN A 77 -5.54 -15.33 -18.37
CA ASN A 77 -5.42 -15.66 -19.81
C ASN A 77 -4.99 -17.09 -20.11
N LYS A 78 -4.43 -17.84 -19.13
CA LYS A 78 -3.99 -19.23 -19.35
C LYS A 78 -5.08 -20.27 -19.15
N PHE A 79 -6.03 -20.01 -18.26
CA PHE A 79 -6.98 -21.04 -17.79
C PHE A 79 -8.45 -20.58 -17.79
N TYR A 80 -8.70 -19.28 -17.77
CA TYR A 80 -10.04 -18.72 -17.68
C TYR A 80 -10.59 -18.43 -19.07
N LYS A 81 -11.65 -19.15 -19.45
CA LYS A 81 -12.31 -19.00 -20.76
C LYS A 81 -13.29 -17.83 -20.83
N GLY A 82 -13.70 -17.25 -19.70
CA GLY A 82 -14.58 -16.09 -19.66
C GLY A 82 -16.07 -16.34 -19.97
N ASP A 83 -16.43 -17.53 -20.46
CA ASP A 83 -17.83 -17.88 -20.71
C ASP A 83 -18.50 -18.43 -19.45
N GLY A 84 -19.39 -17.63 -18.86
CA GLY A 84 -20.22 -17.99 -17.72
C GLY A 84 -21.42 -17.07 -17.57
N ILE A 85 -22.53 -17.64 -17.11
CA ILE A 85 -23.75 -16.87 -16.80
C ILE A 85 -23.73 -16.56 -15.30
N PRO A 86 -23.78 -15.29 -14.87
CA PRO A 86 -23.80 -14.97 -13.46
C PRO A 86 -25.07 -15.51 -12.82
N PHE A 87 -24.93 -16.32 -11.77
CA PHE A 87 -26.07 -16.85 -11.03
C PHE A 87 -26.83 -15.71 -10.35
N LYS A 88 -28.11 -15.55 -10.71
CA LYS A 88 -29.04 -14.62 -10.06
C LYS A 88 -30.05 -15.44 -9.26
N PRO A 89 -29.87 -15.62 -7.94
CA PRO A 89 -30.84 -16.33 -7.12
C PRO A 89 -32.15 -15.53 -7.04
N PHE A 90 -33.26 -16.23 -6.96
CA PHE A 90 -34.55 -15.62 -6.62
C PHE A 90 -34.50 -15.14 -5.17
N ASN A 91 -34.44 -13.82 -4.96
CA ASN A 91 -34.39 -13.19 -3.63
C ASN A 91 -35.69 -12.45 -3.34
N ILE A 92 -36.53 -13.06 -2.50
CA ILE A 92 -37.85 -12.56 -2.10
C ILE A 92 -37.75 -11.19 -1.41
N LYS A 93 -36.69 -10.94 -0.62
CA LYS A 93 -36.48 -9.64 0.05
C LYS A 93 -36.22 -8.50 -0.95
N LYS A 94 -35.51 -8.80 -2.04
CA LYS A 94 -35.24 -7.80 -3.09
C LYS A 94 -36.51 -7.42 -3.84
N LEU A 95 -37.38 -8.40 -4.11
CA LEU A 95 -38.68 -8.20 -4.75
C LEU A 95 -39.66 -7.39 -3.90
N LEU A 96 -39.69 -7.58 -2.58
CA LEU A 96 -40.58 -6.82 -1.70
C LEU A 96 -40.19 -5.33 -1.64
N ASN A 97 -38.90 -5.02 -1.57
CA ASN A 97 -38.40 -3.64 -1.52
C ASN A 97 -38.51 -2.86 -2.85
N GLU A 98 -38.69 -3.54 -3.99
CA GLU A 98 -38.93 -2.91 -5.31
C GLU A 98 -40.42 -2.58 -5.54
N ASN A 99 -41.33 -3.14 -4.73
CA ASN A 99 -42.78 -2.98 -4.86
C ASN A 99 -43.38 -2.02 -3.80
N GLU A 100 -42.59 -1.55 -2.83
CA GLU A 100 -42.89 -0.39 -1.96
C GLU A 100 -42.40 0.91 -2.61
#